data_AF-A0AAN8FII2-F1
#
_entry.id   AF-A0AAN8FII2-F1
#
_cell.length_a   1.000
_cell.length_b   1.000
_cell.length_c   1.000
_cell.angle_alpha   90.00
_cell.angle_beta   90.00
_cell.angle_gamma   90.00
#
_symmetry.space_group_name_H-M   'P 1'
#
loop_
_entity.id
_entity.type
_entity.pdbx_description
1 polymer ?
#
loop_
_entity_poly.entity_id
_entity_poly.type
_entity_poly.pdbx_seq_one_letter_code
_entity_poly.pdbx_strand_id
1 'polypeptide(L)'
;MHMLSRIRNLSSRCQSCLLYHMYNFRSQNAIKSYSMLVNMESQIQEERHQSQNGASATTSSSPGSSVHSNSNQSVTYVTMPSKVYDVQKQQLKTLHHLMWAHRVWQDAAKRADSSTLDMAFISGLEKVCGQLFLDAPLEKLCAYMLTAITWLRAEYEREKVRAPPPTVKRTGGVS
;
A
#
# COMPACT_ATOMS: atom_id res chain seq x y z
N MET A 1 -18.29 -0.04 -18.95
CA MET A 1 -17.78 0.09 -17.56
C MET A 1 -16.64 -0.89 -17.23
N HIS A 2 -16.53 -2.06 -17.87
CA HIS A 2 -15.47 -3.06 -17.60
C HIS A 2 -14.05 -2.65 -17.99
N MET A 3 -13.88 -1.92 -19.11
CA MET A 3 -12.56 -1.51 -19.59
C MET A 3 -11.78 -0.67 -18.57
N LEU A 4 -12.44 0.29 -17.91
CA LEU A 4 -11.82 1.11 -16.87
C LEU A 4 -11.40 0.28 -15.66
N SER A 5 -12.23 -0.69 -15.25
CA SER A 5 -11.90 -1.61 -14.15
C SER A 5 -10.66 -2.44 -14.46
N ARG A 6 -10.58 -3.01 -15.67
CA ARG A 6 -9.44 -3.81 -16.14
C ARG A 6 -8.16 -2.98 -16.23
N ILE A 7 -8.22 -1.78 -16.80
CA ILE A 7 -7.07 -0.85 -16.84
C ILE A 7 -6.59 -0.54 -15.43
N ARG A 8 -7.51 -0.22 -14.51
CA ARG A 8 -7.15 0.05 -13.11
C ARG A 8 -6.48 -1.17 -12.46
N ASN A 9 -6.97 -2.38 -12.71
CA ASN A 9 -6.38 -3.61 -12.20
C ASN A 9 -4.94 -3.80 -12.73
N LEU A 10 -4.75 -3.66 -14.05
CA LEU A 10 -3.44 -3.76 -14.70
C LEU A 10 -2.46 -2.72 -14.15
N SER A 11 -2.89 -1.47 -13.98
CA SER A 11 -2.06 -0.42 -13.38
C SER A 11 -1.64 -0.78 -11.95
N SER A 12 -2.55 -1.30 -11.13
CA SER A 12 -2.22 -1.76 -9.78
C SER A 12 -1.22 -2.92 -9.80
N ARG A 13 -1.41 -3.93 -10.67
CA ARG A 13 -0.46 -5.06 -10.83
C ARG A 13 0.93 -4.57 -11.23
N CYS A 14 1.01 -3.66 -12.20
CA CYS A 14 2.26 -3.03 -12.64
C CYS A 14 2.95 -2.28 -11.48
N GLN A 15 2.20 -1.41 -10.80
CA GLN A 15 2.70 -0.63 -9.68
C GLN A 15 3.25 -1.52 -8.57
N SER A 16 2.55 -2.59 -8.19
CA SER A 16 3.02 -3.52 -7.17
C SER A 16 4.31 -4.24 -7.56
N CYS A 17 4.44 -4.73 -8.79
CA CYS A 17 5.67 -5.38 -9.26
C CYS A 17 6.84 -4.38 -9.27
N LEU A 18 6.63 -3.16 -9.75
CA LEU A 18 7.69 -2.13 -9.76
C LEU A 18 8.12 -1.75 -8.35
N LEU A 19 7.18 -1.62 -7.40
CA LEU A 19 7.50 -1.39 -5.99
C LEU A 19 8.32 -2.55 -5.40
N TYR A 20 7.98 -3.79 -5.74
CA TYR A 20 8.75 -4.96 -5.30
C TYR A 20 10.18 -4.93 -5.86
N HIS A 21 10.36 -4.60 -7.14
CA HIS A 21 11.68 -4.44 -7.75
C HIS A 21 12.49 -3.29 -7.13
N MET A 22 11.83 -2.18 -6.76
CA MET A 22 12.48 -1.07 -6.04
C MET A 22 12.96 -1.46 -4.63
N TYR A 23 12.25 -2.36 -3.96
CA TYR A 23 12.72 -2.99 -2.73
C TYR A 23 13.91 -3.91 -3.02
N ASN A 24 13.80 -4.82 -4.00
CA ASN A 24 14.85 -5.79 -4.31
C ASN A 24 16.19 -5.13 -4.63
N PHE A 25 16.18 -4.04 -5.41
CA PHE A 25 17.39 -3.28 -5.73
C PHE A 25 18.14 -2.77 -4.48
N ARG A 26 17.42 -2.57 -3.37
CA ARG A 26 17.97 -2.08 -2.09
C ARG A 26 17.98 -3.14 -0.99
N SER A 27 17.49 -4.34 -1.25
CA SER A 27 17.28 -5.41 -0.24
C SER A 27 18.57 -5.78 0.49
N GLN A 28 19.67 -5.96 -0.25
CA GLN A 28 20.99 -6.27 0.31
C GLN A 28 21.48 -5.18 1.28
N ASN A 29 21.27 -3.91 0.93
CA ASN A 29 21.61 -2.80 1.80
C ASN A 29 20.64 -2.70 2.99
N ALA A 30 19.37 -3.08 2.81
CA ALA A 30 18.39 -3.13 3.88
C ALA A 30 18.77 -4.11 4.98
N ILE A 31 19.14 -5.34 4.59
CA ILE A 31 19.58 -6.39 5.53
C ILE A 31 20.78 -5.91 6.36
N LYS A 32 21.83 -5.41 5.69
CA LYS A 32 23.04 -4.90 6.36
C LYS A 32 22.72 -3.73 7.30
N SER A 33 21.88 -2.81 6.85
CA SER A 33 21.47 -1.65 7.65
C SER A 33 20.69 -2.05 8.88
N TYR A 34 19.81 -3.06 8.79
CA TYR A 34 19.12 -3.58 9.96
C TYR A 34 20.09 -4.15 10.99
N SER A 35 21.09 -4.95 10.58
CA SER A 35 22.14 -5.43 11.49
C SER A 35 22.92 -4.29 12.14
N MET A 36 23.22 -3.22 11.39
CA MET A 36 23.87 -2.03 11.96
C MET A 36 22.96 -1.32 12.98
N LEU A 37 21.67 -1.18 12.70
CA LEU A 37 20.72 -0.56 13.61
C LEU A 37 20.60 -1.32 14.92
N VAL A 38 20.53 -2.65 14.89
CA VAL A 38 20.50 -3.49 16.10
C VAL A 38 21.75 -3.26 16.96
N ASN A 39 22.93 -3.16 16.33
CA ASN A 39 24.17 -2.87 17.07
C ASN A 39 24.25 -1.44 17.63
N MET A 40 23.53 -0.50 17.03
CA MET A 40 23.51 0.91 17.46
C MET A 40 22.34 1.23 18.41
N GLU A 41 21.42 0.29 18.64
CA GLU A 41 20.25 0.47 19.50
C GLU A 41 20.64 0.83 20.94
N SER A 42 21.77 0.31 21.43
CA SER A 42 22.31 0.64 22.76
C SER A 42 22.75 2.10 22.91
N GLN A 43 22.82 2.86 21.82
CA GLN A 43 23.20 4.28 21.82
C GLN A 43 21.98 5.21 21.88
N ILE A 44 20.77 4.66 21.91
CA ILE A 44 19.53 5.42 22.03
C ILE A 44 19.26 5.68 23.52
N GLN A 45 19.12 6.96 23.88
CA GLN A 45 18.82 7.38 25.25
C GLN A 45 17.38 7.90 25.34
N GLU A 46 16.59 7.32 26.24
CA GLU A 46 15.27 7.82 26.61
C GLU A 46 15.38 8.73 27.83
N GLU A 47 15.13 10.03 27.65
CA GLU A 47 15.00 10.95 28.78
C GLU A 47 13.55 10.96 29.27
N ARG A 48 13.30 10.23 30.36
CA ARG A 48 12.07 10.42 31.14
C ARG A 48 12.28 11.59 32.08
N HIS A 49 11.64 12.73 31.81
CA HIS A 49 11.44 13.75 32.83
C HIS A 49 10.57 13.17 33.95
N GLN A 50 11.21 12.59 34.98
CA GLN A 50 10.58 12.52 36.30
C GLN A 50 10.42 13.95 36.77
N SER A 51 9.19 14.45 36.79
CA SER A 51 8.84 15.62 37.59
C SER A 51 9.38 15.41 39.01
N GLN A 52 10.42 16.16 39.36
CA GLN A 52 11.08 16.13 40.66
C GLN A 52 10.05 16.42 41.76
N ASN A 53 9.85 15.43 42.63
CA ASN A 53 9.25 15.62 43.94
C ASN A 53 10.14 16.56 44.77
N GLY A 54 9.71 17.81 44.95
CA GLY A 54 10.17 18.67 46.04
C GLY A 54 9.49 18.25 47.33
N ALA A 55 10.22 17.54 48.20
CA ALA A 55 9.76 17.21 49.54
C ALA A 55 9.74 18.46 50.44
N SER A 56 8.58 18.81 51.01
CA SER A 56 8.48 19.51 52.31
C SER A 56 7.05 19.46 52.87
N ALA A 57 6.95 18.91 54.07
CA ALA A 57 5.97 19.16 55.14
C ALA A 57 4.47 18.81 54.95
N THR A 58 4.04 17.93 55.86
CA THR A 58 2.68 17.65 56.35
C THR A 58 1.86 18.89 56.71
N THR A 59 0.59 19.00 56.27
CA THR A 59 -0.63 19.16 57.09
C THR A 59 -1.94 19.25 56.27
N SER A 60 -2.95 18.51 56.77
CA SER A 60 -4.41 18.73 56.78
C SER A 60 -5.34 18.56 55.55
N SER A 61 -6.29 17.63 55.75
CA SER A 61 -7.75 17.62 55.46
C SER A 61 -8.30 17.37 54.03
N SER A 62 -9.08 16.28 53.97
CA SER A 62 -9.97 15.62 52.98
C SER A 62 -10.93 16.49 52.14
N PRO A 63 -11.89 15.90 51.37
CA PRO A 63 -11.78 15.00 50.22
C PRO A 63 -12.53 15.59 48.99
N GLY A 64 -11.86 15.77 47.85
CA GLY A 64 -12.47 16.34 46.64
C GLY A 64 -12.49 15.32 45.50
N SER A 65 -13.64 14.69 45.28
CA SER A 65 -13.96 13.90 44.10
C SER A 65 -13.71 14.71 42.83
N SER A 66 -12.75 14.27 42.03
CA SER A 66 -12.45 14.97 40.79
C SER A 66 -11.82 13.98 39.79
N VAL A 67 -12.71 13.34 39.02
CA VAL A 67 -12.33 12.56 37.85
C VAL A 67 -11.83 13.57 36.82
N HIS A 68 -10.57 13.95 36.95
CA HIS A 68 -9.85 14.71 35.95
C HIS A 68 -9.11 13.69 35.11
N SER A 69 -9.56 13.49 33.88
CA SER A 69 -8.76 12.90 32.83
C SER A 69 -7.51 13.76 32.66
N ASN A 70 -6.47 13.52 33.46
CA ASN A 70 -5.21 14.22 33.35
C ASN A 70 -4.50 13.69 32.10
N SER A 71 -4.85 14.28 30.96
CA SER A 71 -4.24 14.10 29.65
C SER A 71 -2.84 14.74 29.59
N ASN A 72 -2.05 14.57 30.64
CA ASN A 72 -0.63 14.87 30.63
C ASN A 72 0.10 13.58 30.25
N GLN A 73 0.01 13.17 28.98
CA GLN A 73 1.00 12.23 28.46
C GLN A 73 2.34 12.95 28.54
N SER A 74 3.16 12.57 29.52
CA SER A 74 4.53 13.05 29.67
C SER A 74 5.25 12.87 28.33
N VAL A 75 5.65 13.98 27.70
CA VAL A 75 6.43 13.93 26.46
C VAL A 75 7.77 13.29 26.81
N THR A 76 7.98 12.07 26.31
CA THR A 76 9.25 11.35 26.45
C THR A 76 10.08 11.71 25.23
N TYR A 77 11.26 12.28 25.45
CA TYR A 77 12.19 12.61 24.39
C TYR A 77 13.20 11.46 24.24
N VAL A 78 13.44 11.07 22.98
CA VAL A 78 14.42 10.04 22.63
C VAL A 78 15.53 10.72 21.85
N THR A 79 16.75 10.66 22.40
CA THR A 79 17.94 11.20 21.76
C THR A 79 18.70 10.06 21.10
N MET A 80 19.10 10.24 19.84
CA MET A 80 19.90 9.28 19.10
C MET A 80 20.91 9.98 18.18
N PRO A 81 22.05 9.35 17.84
CA PRO A 81 22.98 9.90 16.88
C PRO A 81 22.33 10.10 15.49
N SER A 82 22.64 11.21 14.81
CA SER A 82 22.04 11.52 13.49
C SER A 82 22.23 10.42 12.45
N LYS A 83 23.37 9.71 12.49
CA LYS A 83 23.63 8.57 11.62
C LYS A 83 22.63 7.42 11.84
N VAL A 84 22.24 7.15 13.10
CA VAL A 84 21.21 6.14 13.42
C VAL A 84 19.88 6.56 12.83
N TYR A 85 19.49 7.83 13.03
CA TYR A 85 18.27 8.38 12.48
C TYR A 85 18.21 8.29 10.94
N ASP A 86 19.30 8.64 10.25
CA ASP A 86 19.36 8.58 8.78
C ASP A 86 19.24 7.14 8.25
N VAL A 87 19.92 6.19 8.91
CA VAL A 87 19.83 4.77 8.55
C VAL A 87 18.41 4.24 8.81
N GLN A 88 17.78 4.58 9.94
CA GLN A 88 16.39 4.22 10.23
C GLN A 88 15.43 4.78 9.18
N LYS A 89 15.57 6.06 8.83
CA LYS A 89 14.75 6.72 7.81
C LYS A 89 14.91 6.06 6.44
N GLN A 90 16.13 5.69 6.06
CA GLN A 90 16.39 5.00 4.80
C GLN A 90 15.86 3.55 4.81
N GLN A 91 15.93 2.86 5.95
CA GLN A 91 15.30 1.55 6.13
C GLN A 91 13.80 1.63 5.94
N LEU A 92 13.16 2.60 6.60
CA LEU A 92 11.71 2.78 6.50
C LEU A 92 11.28 2.99 5.05
N LYS A 93 11.97 3.85 4.29
CA LYS A 93 11.67 4.03 2.85
C LYS A 93 11.77 2.74 2.05
N THR A 94 12.78 1.92 2.33
CA THR A 94 13.02 0.68 1.59
C THR A 94 11.94 -0.35 1.90
N LEU A 95 11.62 -0.55 3.18
CA LEU A 95 10.55 -1.45 3.63
C LEU A 95 9.17 -0.97 3.19
N HIS A 96 8.96 0.35 3.09
CA HIS A 96 7.70 0.93 2.61
C HIS A 96 7.37 0.47 1.19
N HIS A 97 8.36 0.36 0.30
CA HIS A 97 8.14 -0.20 -1.04
C HIS A 97 7.61 -1.63 -0.98
N LEU A 98 8.20 -2.49 -0.13
CA LEU A 98 7.75 -3.87 0.03
C LEU A 98 6.33 -3.95 0.59
N MET A 99 6.04 -3.16 1.65
CA MET A 99 4.71 -3.11 2.25
C MET A 99 3.64 -2.70 1.23
N TRP A 100 3.90 -1.64 0.45
CA TRP A 100 2.97 -1.19 -0.58
C TRP A 100 2.87 -2.15 -1.75
N ALA A 101 3.97 -2.80 -2.16
CA ALA A 101 3.95 -3.82 -3.20
C ALA A 101 2.94 -4.92 -2.88
N HIS A 102 3.00 -5.48 -1.67
CA HIS A 102 2.06 -6.51 -1.21
C HIS A 102 0.63 -5.98 -1.07
N ARG A 103 0.44 -4.80 -0.47
CA ARG A 103 -0.89 -4.22 -0.28
C ARG A 103 -1.60 -3.99 -1.61
N VAL A 104 -0.93 -3.32 -2.56
CA VAL A 104 -1.50 -3.02 -3.88
C VAL A 104 -1.77 -4.30 -4.67
N TRP A 105 -0.89 -5.31 -4.56
CA TRP A 105 -1.09 -6.61 -5.19
C TRP A 105 -2.35 -7.31 -4.67
N GLN A 106 -2.54 -7.34 -3.35
CA GLN A 106 -3.73 -7.93 -2.73
C GLN A 106 -5.01 -7.16 -3.08
N ASP A 107 -4.96 -5.83 -3.09
CA ASP A 107 -6.09 -4.99 -3.49
C ASP A 107 -6.46 -5.19 -4.96
N ALA A 108 -5.48 -5.41 -5.84
CA ALA A 108 -5.71 -5.75 -7.24
C ALA A 108 -6.35 -7.14 -7.39
N ALA A 109 -5.92 -8.14 -6.61
CA ALA A 109 -6.52 -9.46 -6.61
C ALA A 109 -8.00 -9.41 -6.17
N LYS A 110 -8.28 -8.81 -5.00
CA LYS A 110 -9.66 -8.64 -4.50
C LYS A 110 -10.56 -7.90 -5.48
N ARG A 111 -10.03 -6.88 -6.16
CA ARG A 111 -10.79 -6.13 -7.17
C ARG A 111 -11.14 -7.01 -8.38
N ALA A 112 -10.20 -7.83 -8.83
CA ALA A 112 -10.47 -8.76 -9.91
C ALA A 112 -11.60 -9.74 -9.52
N ASP A 113 -11.50 -10.35 -8.34
CA ASP A 113 -12.45 -11.35 -7.83
C ASP A 113 -13.89 -10.81 -7.74
N SER A 114 -14.07 -9.50 -7.55
CA SER A 114 -15.38 -8.86 -7.49
C SER A 114 -16.15 -8.81 -8.82
N SER A 115 -15.49 -9.14 -9.94
CA SER A 115 -16.07 -9.04 -11.29
C SER A 115 -15.71 -10.27 -12.11
N THR A 116 -16.70 -11.13 -12.39
CA THR A 116 -16.52 -12.34 -13.22
C THR A 116 -15.91 -12.03 -14.60
N LEU A 117 -16.27 -10.88 -15.18
CA LEU A 117 -15.74 -10.44 -16.48
C LEU A 117 -14.30 -9.96 -16.40
N ASP A 118 -13.85 -9.44 -15.26
CA ASP A 118 -12.46 -9.04 -15.06
C ASP A 118 -11.60 -10.26 -14.70
N MET A 119 -12.15 -11.20 -13.92
CA MET A 119 -11.51 -12.51 -13.70
C MET A 119 -11.32 -13.27 -14.99
N ALA A 120 -12.35 -13.37 -15.85
CA ALA A 120 -12.23 -14.05 -17.13
C ALA A 120 -11.14 -13.41 -18.02
N PHE A 121 -11.04 -12.08 -18.00
CA PHE A 121 -9.98 -11.35 -18.70
C PHE A 121 -8.59 -11.71 -18.17
N ILE A 122 -8.42 -11.72 -16.84
CA ILE A 122 -7.15 -12.07 -16.19
C ILE A 122 -6.80 -13.54 -16.43
N SER A 123 -7.72 -14.48 -16.24
CA SER A 123 -7.51 -15.90 -16.54
C SER A 123 -7.12 -16.12 -18.00
N GLY A 124 -7.70 -15.35 -18.92
CA GLY A 124 -7.30 -15.36 -20.33
C GLY A 124 -5.85 -14.93 -20.54
N LEU A 125 -5.42 -13.86 -19.87
CA LEU A 125 -4.03 -13.41 -19.92
C LEU A 125 -3.08 -14.42 -19.30
N GLU A 126 -3.43 -14.99 -18.14
CA GLU A 126 -2.62 -16.01 -17.47
C GLU A 126 -2.47 -17.28 -18.32
N LYS A 127 -3.48 -17.62 -19.13
CA LYS A 127 -3.40 -18.75 -20.08
C LYS A 127 -2.39 -18.50 -21.20
N VAL A 128 -2.21 -17.26 -21.64
CA VAL A 128 -1.33 -16.90 -22.78
C VAL A 128 0.07 -16.53 -22.32
N CYS A 129 0.19 -15.71 -21.27
CA CYS A 129 1.46 -15.18 -20.78
C CYS A 129 2.02 -15.99 -19.59
N GLY A 130 1.27 -16.97 -19.08
CA GLY A 130 1.51 -17.60 -17.79
C GLY A 130 1.06 -16.71 -16.63
N GLN A 131 0.89 -17.33 -15.45
CA GLN A 131 0.49 -16.62 -14.24
C GLN A 131 1.51 -15.54 -13.85
N LEU A 132 1.01 -14.34 -13.52
CA LEU A 132 1.84 -13.23 -13.06
C LEU A 132 1.96 -13.28 -11.53
N PHE A 133 3.19 -13.23 -11.03
CA PHE A 133 3.50 -13.16 -9.60
C PHE A 133 4.09 -11.79 -9.25
N LEU A 134 4.05 -11.44 -7.96
CA LEU A 134 4.54 -10.15 -7.48
C LEU A 134 6.04 -9.94 -7.81
N ASP A 135 6.81 -11.01 -7.70
CA ASP A 135 8.25 -11.09 -7.94
C ASP A 135 8.62 -11.46 -9.38
N ALA A 136 7.65 -11.43 -10.31
CA ALA A 136 7.90 -11.77 -11.69
C ALA A 136 9.00 -10.89 -12.32
N PRO A 137 9.85 -11.45 -13.20
CA PRO A 137 10.81 -10.68 -13.98
C PRO A 137 10.13 -9.56 -14.77
N LEU A 138 10.84 -8.43 -14.96
CA LEU A 138 10.28 -7.26 -15.63
C LEU A 138 9.89 -7.56 -17.09
N GLU A 139 10.62 -8.43 -17.76
CA GLU A 139 10.33 -8.89 -19.12
C GLU A 139 8.96 -9.58 -19.19
N LYS A 140 8.67 -10.43 -18.19
CA LYS A 140 7.39 -11.13 -18.07
C LYS A 140 6.26 -10.15 -17.77
N LEU A 141 6.49 -9.16 -16.89
CA LEU A 141 5.53 -8.08 -16.63
C LEU A 141 5.22 -7.29 -17.90
N CYS A 142 6.25 -6.88 -18.66
CA CYS A 142 6.09 -6.15 -19.90
C CYS A 142 5.29 -6.93 -20.95
N ALA A 143 5.61 -8.22 -21.15
CA ALA A 143 4.88 -9.09 -22.07
C ALA A 143 3.40 -9.24 -21.66
N TYR A 144 3.14 -9.41 -20.37
CA TYR A 144 1.78 -9.48 -19.82
C TYR A 144 1.00 -8.17 -20.08
N MET A 145 1.61 -7.02 -19.80
CA MET A 145 0.99 -5.70 -20.01
C MET A 145 0.74 -5.39 -21.48
N LEU A 146 1.69 -5.68 -22.36
CA LEU A 146 1.55 -5.49 -23.81
C LEU A 146 0.39 -6.32 -24.37
N THR A 147 0.28 -7.57 -23.95
CA THR A 147 -0.81 -8.47 -24.35
C THR A 147 -2.17 -7.91 -23.87
N ALA A 148 -2.24 -7.51 -22.60
CA ALA A 148 -3.46 -6.95 -22.02
C ALA A 148 -3.92 -5.66 -22.71
N ILE A 149 -2.99 -4.73 -22.97
CA ILE A 149 -3.29 -3.46 -23.66
C ILE A 149 -3.74 -3.73 -25.10
N THR A 150 -3.14 -4.70 -25.78
CA THR A 150 -3.52 -5.09 -27.15
C THR A 150 -4.97 -5.60 -27.18
N TRP A 151 -5.36 -6.42 -26.20
CA TRP A 151 -6.72 -6.94 -26.10
C TRP A 151 -7.74 -5.84 -25.75
N LEU A 152 -7.42 -4.97 -24.80
CA LEU A 152 -8.28 -3.85 -24.43
C LEU A 152 -8.46 -2.87 -25.59
N ARG A 153 -7.41 -2.63 -26.40
CA ARG A 153 -7.52 -1.82 -27.61
C ARG A 153 -8.45 -2.46 -28.63
N ALA A 154 -8.33 -3.76 -28.87
CA ALA A 154 -9.21 -4.48 -29.79
C ALA A 154 -10.67 -4.51 -29.30
N GLU A 155 -10.90 -4.62 -27.99
CA GLU A 155 -12.22 -4.48 -27.38
C GLU A 155 -12.80 -3.07 -27.60
N TYR A 156 -12.01 -2.03 -27.32
CA TYR A 156 -12.41 -0.64 -27.50
C TYR A 156 -12.80 -0.30 -28.93
N GLU A 157 -11.99 -0.72 -29.92
CA GLU A 157 -12.30 -0.49 -31.33
C GLU A 157 -13.57 -1.22 -31.77
N ARG A 158 -13.82 -2.44 -31.29
CA ARG A 158 -15.08 -3.15 -31.54
C ARG A 158 -16.28 -2.44 -30.93
N GLU A 159 -16.12 -1.82 -29.77
CA GLU A 159 -17.20 -1.11 -29.09
C GLU A 159 -17.55 0.20 -29.80
N LYS A 160 -16.58 0.88 -30.45
CA LYS A 160 -16.84 2.06 -31.30
C LYS A 160 -17.67 1.74 -32.54
N VAL A 161 -17.46 0.57 -33.14
CA VAL A 161 -18.15 0.15 -34.38
C VAL A 161 -19.55 -0.37 -34.10
N ARG A 162 -19.86 -0.67 -32.84
CA ARG A 162 -21.18 -1.18 -32.44
C ARG A 162 -22.24 -0.11 -32.64
N ALA A 163 -23.26 -0.43 -33.44
CA ALA A 163 -24.41 0.44 -33.64
C ALA A 163 -25.06 0.81 -32.29
N PRO A 164 -25.56 2.04 -32.12
CA PRO A 164 -26.27 2.43 -30.90
C PRO A 164 -27.45 1.49 -30.66
N PRO A 165 -27.76 1.17 -29.39
CA PRO A 165 -28.89 0.30 -29.07
C PRO A 165 -30.17 0.88 -29.69
N PRO A 166 -31.06 0.02 -30.23
CA PRO A 166 -32.29 0.49 -30.85
C PRO A 166 -33.08 1.30 -29.82
N THR A 167 -33.37 2.55 -30.17
CA THR A 167 -34.27 3.38 -29.38
C THR A 167 -35.64 2.72 -29.40
N VAL A 168 -36.05 2.17 -28.27
CA VAL A 168 -37.42 1.68 -28.07
C VAL A 168 -38.33 2.90 -28.21
N LYS A 169 -38.88 3.13 -29.40
CA LYS A 169 -39.99 4.06 -29.57
C LYS A 169 -41.12 3.51 -28.70
N ARG A 170 -41.40 4.17 -27.57
CA ARG A 170 -42.68 4.07 -26.89
C ARG A 170 -43.74 4.44 -27.91
N THR A 171 -44.33 3.44 -28.57
CA THR A 171 -45.56 3.62 -29.33
C THR A 171 -46.61 4.03 -28.31
N GLY A 172 -47.11 5.25 -28.47
CA GLY A 172 -48.20 5.78 -27.68
C GLY A 172 -49.40 4.84 -27.77
N GLY A 173 -49.81 4.32 -26.62
CA GLY A 173 -51.13 3.72 -26.46
C GLY A 173 -52.13 4.86 -26.27
N VAL A 174 -52.86 5.16 -27.33
CA VAL A 174 -54.13 5.88 -27.25
C VAL A 174 -55.14 4.91 -26.64
N SER A 175 -55.82 5.34 -25.58
CA SER A 175 -57.17 4.88 -25.20
C SER A 175 -57.84 6.03 -24.46
#